data_AF-A0A0P0FSZ3-F1
#
_entry.id   AF-A0A0P0FSZ3-F1
#
_cell.length_a   1.000
_cell.length_b   1.000
_cell.length_c   1.000
_cell.angle_alpha   90.00
_cell.angle_beta   90.00
_cell.angle_gamma   90.00
#
_symmetry.space_group_name_H-M   'P 1'
#
loop_
_entity.id
_entity.type
_entity.pdbx_description
1 polymer ?
#
loop_
_entity_poly.entity_id
_entity_poly.type
_entity_poly.pdbx_seq_one_letter_code
_entity_poly.pdbx_strand_id
1 'polypeptide(L)' 'MQNPNGHDRFRCQDCHCVFQLTYSYEARKPGVKEQITEMAFNGAGVRDTSRTLKVDINTVIRTLKNSRHDE' A
#
# COMPACT_ATOMS: atom_id res chain seq x y z
N MET A 1 -12.09 20.98 7.33
CA MET A 1 -10.76 20.49 7.79
C MET A 1 -9.89 20.29 6.55
N GLN A 2 -9.08 21.28 6.19
CA GLN A 2 -8.11 21.15 5.11
C GLN A 2 -6.85 20.50 5.65
N ASN A 3 -6.43 19.42 5.00
CA ASN A 3 -5.19 18.74 5.32
C ASN A 3 -4.02 19.65 4.88
N PRO A 4 -2.95 19.81 5.69
CA PRO A 4 -1.83 20.70 5.38
C PRO A 4 -1.02 20.33 4.11
N ASN A 5 -1.32 19.19 3.47
CA ASN A 5 -0.64 18.70 2.26
C ASN A 5 -1.48 18.86 0.98
N GLY A 6 -2.62 19.55 1.01
CA GLY A 6 -3.40 19.86 -0.19
C GLY A 6 -4.09 18.70 -0.90
N HIS A 7 -4.03 17.47 -0.37
CA HIS A 7 -4.76 16.33 -0.94
C HIS A 7 -6.09 16.09 -0.24
N ASP A 8 -7.14 16.05 -1.06
CA ASP A 8 -8.50 15.72 -0.63
C ASP A 8 -8.60 14.25 -0.21
N ARG A 9 -9.36 14.04 0.86
CA ARG A 9 -9.68 12.72 1.39
C ARG A 9 -11.17 12.48 1.17
N PHE A 10 -11.48 11.36 0.56
CA PHE A 10 -12.83 10.94 0.23
C PHE A 10 -13.25 9.82 1.17
N ARG A 11 -14.53 9.78 1.53
CA ARG A 11 -15.11 8.71 2.34
C ARG A 11 -16.11 7.95 1.48
N CYS A 12 -15.94 6.64 1.37
CA CYS A 12 -16.94 5.79 0.73
C CYS A 12 -18.21 5.76 1.58
N GLN A 13 -19.38 5.86 0.95
CA GLN A 13 -20.65 5.83 1.67
C GLN A 13 -21.03 4.42 2.13
N ASP A 14 -20.67 3.40 1.36
CA ASP A 14 -21.06 2.01 1.63
C ASP A 14 -20.13 1.33 2.64
N CYS A 15 -18.81 1.46 2.48
CA CYS A 15 -17.83 0.81 3.36
C CYS A 15 -17.23 1.75 4.42
N HIS A 16 -17.60 3.04 4.39
CA HIS A 16 -17.11 4.07 5.31
C HIS A 16 -15.59 4.28 5.36
N CYS A 17 -14.82 3.64 4.48
CA CYS A 17 -13.38 3.80 4.36
C CYS A 17 -13.00 5.18 3.82
N VAL A 18 -11.88 5.73 4.31
CA VAL A 18 -11.32 7.00 3.85
C VAL A 18 -10.12 6.75 2.95
N PHE A 19 -10.10 7.36 1.78
CA PHE A 19 -9.04 7.21 0.77
C PHE A 19 -8.70 8.55 0.12
N GLN A 20 -7.59 8.60 -0.63
CA GLN A 20 -7.22 9.76 -1.44
C GLN A 20 -7.38 9.38 -2.92
N LEU A 21 -7.76 10.33 -3.79
CA LEU A 21 -7.76 10.07 -5.24
C LEU A 21 -6.35 10.18 -5.81
N THR A 22 -5.55 11.12 -5.30
CA THR A 22 -4.19 11.40 -5.74
C THR A 22 -3.20 11.09 -4.62
N TYR A 23 -2.68 9.86 -4.61
CA TYR A 23 -1.59 9.50 -3.72
C TYR A 23 -0.25 9.94 -4.32
N SER A 24 0.51 10.79 -3.63
CA SER A 24 1.90 11.10 -4.04
C SER A 24 2.86 9.96 -3.79
N TYR A 25 2.51 9.04 -2.88
CA TYR A 25 3.34 7.89 -2.54
C TYR A 25 2.59 6.62 -2.93
N GLU A 26 3.08 5.94 -3.97
CA GLU A 26 2.49 4.73 -4.54
C GLU A 26 2.21 3.66 -3.49
N ALA A 27 3.12 3.45 -2.53
CA ALA A 27 2.94 2.41 -1.51
C ALA A 27 1.81 2.66 -0.49
N ARG A 28 1.18 3.85 -0.52
CA ARG A 28 -0.02 4.16 0.27
C ARG A 28 -1.31 3.96 -0.50
N LYS A 29 -1.26 3.67 -1.80
CA LYS A 29 -2.45 3.35 -2.57
C LYS A 29 -3.14 2.11 -1.98
N PRO A 30 -4.48 2.08 -1.95
CA PRO A 30 -5.22 0.88 -1.60
C PRO A 30 -4.79 -0.30 -2.48
N GLY A 31 -4.67 -1.50 -1.91
CA GLY A 31 -4.33 -2.72 -2.66
C GLY A 31 -2.83 -3.00 -2.80
N VAL A 32 -1.94 -2.02 -2.57
CA VAL A 32 -0.49 -2.24 -2.78
C VAL A 32 0.09 -3.20 -1.75
N LYS A 33 -0.43 -3.22 -0.52
CA LYS A 33 0.03 -4.17 0.51
C LYS A 33 -0.36 -5.60 0.15
N GLU A 34 -1.60 -5.77 -0.30
CA GLU A 34 -2.17 -7.04 -0.72
C GLU A 34 -1.41 -7.59 -1.94
N GLN A 35 -1.08 -6.71 -2.91
CA GLN A 35 -0.23 -7.06 -4.05
C GLN A 35 1.19 -7.48 -3.62
N ILE A 36 1.80 -6.80 -2.64
CA ILE A 36 3.11 -7.21 -2.10
C ILE A 36 3.03 -8.62 -1.52
N THR A 37 2.01 -8.92 -0.74
CA THR A 37 1.83 -10.25 -0.13
C THR A 37 1.55 -11.32 -1.17
N GLU A 38 0.71 -11.04 -2.16
CA GLU A 38 0.39 -11.96 -3.26
C GLU A 38 1.63 -12.27 -4.10
N MET A 39 2.40 -11.25 -4.48
CA MET A 39 3.64 -11.44 -5.23
C MET A 39 4.63 -12.31 -4.44
N ALA A 40 4.79 -12.06 -3.14
CA ALA A 40 5.66 -12.88 -2.30
C ALA A 40 5.16 -14.32 -2.15
N PHE A 41 3.84 -14.52 -2.03
CA PHE A 41 3.22 -15.85 -2.02
C PHE A 41 3.45 -16.61 -3.33
N ASN A 42 3.43 -15.90 -4.46
CA ASN A 42 3.73 -16.44 -5.79
C ASN A 42 5.25 -16.59 -6.06
N GLY A 43 6.10 -16.44 -5.05
CA GLY A 43 7.54 -16.67 -5.15
C GLY A 43 8.36 -15.48 -5.66
N ALA A 44 7.77 -14.29 -5.82
CA ALA A 44 8.52 -13.09 -6.18
C ALA A 44 9.43 -12.65 -5.02
N GLY A 45 10.69 -12.34 -5.35
CA GLY A 45 11.65 -11.84 -4.37
C GLY A 45 11.41 -10.37 -4.02
N VAL A 46 11.84 -9.94 -2.82
CA VAL A 46 11.68 -8.57 -2.30
C VAL A 46 12.11 -7.48 -3.29
N ARG A 47 13.28 -7.65 -3.92
CA ARG A 47 13.82 -6.70 -4.92
C ARG A 47 12.99 -6.67 -6.19
N ASP A 48 12.39 -7.80 -6.56
CA ASP A 48 11.55 -7.89 -7.75
C ASP A 48 10.22 -7.17 -7.54
N THR A 49 9.54 -7.48 -6.43
CA THR A 49 8.31 -6.80 -6.01
C THR A 49 8.49 -5.28 -5.90
N SER A 50 9.60 -4.83 -5.31
CA SER A 50 9.93 -3.40 -5.21
C SER A 50 10.03 -2.71 -6.58
N ARG A 51 10.71 -3.35 -7.55
CA ARG A 51 10.85 -2.81 -8.91
C ARG A 51 9.52 -2.81 -9.66
N THR A 52 8.76 -3.89 -9.58
CA THR A 52 7.48 -4.06 -10.26
C THR A 52 6.44 -3.07 -9.76
N LEU A 53 6.32 -2.91 -8.44
CA LEU A 53 5.33 -2.00 -7.83
C LEU A 53 5.84 -0.56 -7.66
N LYS A 54 7.10 -0.29 -8.01
CA LYS A 54 7.77 1.03 -7.84
C LYS A 54 7.66 1.56 -6.40
N VAL A 55 7.83 0.66 -5.43
CA VAL A 55 7.80 0.97 -3.99
C VAL A 55 9.16 0.72 -3.36
N ASP A 56 9.47 1.43 -2.27
CA ASP A 56 10.73 1.25 -1.55
C ASP A 56 10.89 -0.18 -0.99
N ILE A 57 12.10 -0.73 -1.06
CA ILE A 57 12.42 -2.08 -0.56
C ILE A 57 12.04 -2.24 0.92
N ASN A 58 12.27 -1.22 1.75
CA ASN A 58 11.90 -1.29 3.16
C ASN A 58 10.38 -1.35 3.35
N THR A 59 9.62 -0.76 2.42
CA THR A 59 8.16 -0.88 2.42
C THR A 59 7.74 -2.32 2.18
N VAL A 60 8.33 -2.99 1.18
CA VAL A 60 8.09 -4.42 0.90
C VAL A 60 8.42 -5.28 2.13
N ILE A 61 9.61 -5.10 2.70
CA ILE A 61 10.04 -5.87 3.89
C ILE A 61 9.09 -5.64 5.07
N ARG A 62 8.72 -4.38 5.35
CA ARG A 62 7.82 -4.05 6.46
C ARG A 62 6.43 -4.66 6.26
N THR A 63 5.89 -4.61 5.04
CA THR A 63 4.59 -5.23 4.72
C THR A 63 4.64 -6.73 4.96
N LEU A 64 5.67 -7.42 4.48
CA LEU A 64 5.81 -8.88 4.66
C LEU A 64 6.07 -9.29 6.12
N LYS A 65 6.72 -8.43 6.92
CA LYS A 65 6.86 -8.68 8.36
C LYS A 65 5.52 -8.52 9.08
N ASN A 66 4.73 -7.52 8.70
CA ASN A 66 3.44 -7.24 9.33
C ASN A 66 2.37 -8.24 8.93
N SER A 67 2.38 -8.75 7.69
CA SER A 67 1.41 -9.73 7.21
C SER A 67 1.47 -11.07 7.95
N ARG A 68 2.54 -11.34 8.72
CA ARG A 68 2.66 -12.52 9.60
C ARG A 68 2.05 -12.31 10.99
N HIS A 69 1.64 -11.09 11.32
CA HIS A 69 1.06 -10.72 12.61
C HIS A 69 -0.45 -10.49 12.55
N ASP A 70 -1.05 -10.48 11.35
CA ASP A 70 -2.49 -10.33 11.13
C ASP A 70 -3.23 -11.69 11.06
N GLU A 71 -2.59 -12.78 11.53
CA GLU A 71 -3.22 -14.10 11.83
C GLU A 71 -3.65 -14.21 13.29
#